data_AF-A0A8H5HF64-F1
#
_entry.id   AF-A0A8H5HF64-F1
#
_cell.length_a   1.000
_cell.length_b   1.000
_cell.length_c   1.000
_cell.angle_alpha   90.00
_cell.angle_beta   90.00
_cell.angle_gamma   90.00
#
_symmetry.space_group_name_H-M   'P 1'
#
loop_
_entity.id
_entity.type
_entity.pdbx_description
1 polymer ?
#
loop_
_entity_poly.entity_id
_entity_poly.type
_entity_poly.pdbx_seq_one_letter_code
_entity_poly.pdbx_strand_id
1 'polypeptide(L)'
;MPDQPNTPNAPRPSPLCSRRRPYERSKISKLKKSELIALVKKQPDHWPRKGKSKGINGTKTKREDVLEALLNPEYGFTSENTFEAPTSAASSPLTPADSESEANRNRSTPAAGPSAFETVLAFPRPEDPSQMATAHQVAATKDLTIYIEDRRFPDAASQTMEVIDVSVADRVGCGPGAWRVSGKEVIAKLQCSHGAIGVARDFARRPVRLGIPEHNDPKSRFTRYFATAAVSDLPNVSPSPEYLTVPSGMTPSITICVNWATDLLSPSLEDSDTIHVGQGNKFMTAMSHPTHARGSSQVLGASGGRTARRKAQVSGEVDVAWLKERVRERPGFEDFRKAKGRVLQNPEIVDNWKFAVQVKNTFYNTPSGVSDHILTKKSILTALGVRETWFSQAEHGFELAQLYGKDGDCCADEVVAKLAERQAHPLGQQKLLEFLNSWAAREHAQE
;
A
#
# COMPACT_ATOMS: atom_id res chain seq x y z
N MET A 1 47.33 32.23 32.74
CA MET A 1 46.38 31.18 32.32
C MET A 1 47.17 30.13 31.58
N PRO A 2 47.10 28.85 31.98
CA PRO A 2 47.92 27.80 31.37
C PRO A 2 47.27 27.27 30.09
N ASP A 3 48.12 27.00 29.10
CA ASP A 3 47.79 26.36 27.83
C ASP A 3 47.17 24.98 28.04
N GLN A 4 46.02 24.73 27.44
CA GLN A 4 45.45 23.39 27.34
C GLN A 4 46.01 22.66 26.10
N PRO A 5 46.44 21.39 26.23
CA PRO A 5 47.02 20.63 25.15
C PRO A 5 45.95 20.16 24.15
N ASN A 6 46.24 20.36 22.87
CA ASN A 6 45.49 19.83 21.73
C ASN A 6 45.39 18.30 21.82
N THR A 7 44.17 17.78 22.04
CA THR A 7 43.87 16.35 21.91
C THR A 7 43.81 15.94 20.43
N PRO A 8 44.49 14.85 20.02
CA PRO A 8 44.48 14.40 18.64
C PRO A 8 43.10 13.85 18.25
N ASN A 9 42.60 14.30 17.09
CA ASN A 9 41.36 13.84 16.48
C ASN A 9 41.33 12.31 16.39
N ALA A 10 40.35 11.68 17.03
CA ALA A 10 40.08 10.27 16.89
C ALA A 10 39.75 9.94 15.41
N PRO A 11 40.30 8.85 14.85
CA PRO A 11 40.04 8.47 13.47
C PRO A 11 38.54 8.19 13.29
N ARG A 12 37.93 8.84 12.28
CA ARG A 12 36.55 8.58 11.88
C ARG A 12 36.37 7.08 11.61
N PRO A 13 35.32 6.43 12.15
CA PRO A 13 35.04 5.04 11.83
C PRO A 13 34.79 4.93 10.32
N SER A 14 35.61 4.12 9.65
CA SER A 14 35.43 3.81 8.24
C SER A 14 34.04 3.23 8.01
N PRO A 15 33.32 3.63 6.94
CA PRO A 15 32.01 3.09 6.63
C PRO A 15 32.12 1.56 6.53
N LEU A 16 31.24 0.87 7.24
CA LEU A 16 31.20 -0.59 7.28
C LEU A 16 30.98 -1.10 5.86
N CYS A 17 32.06 -1.53 5.20
CA CYS A 17 31.98 -2.20 3.90
C CYS A 17 31.15 -3.48 4.07
N SER A 18 29.90 -3.44 3.60
CA SER A 18 29.03 -4.61 3.51
C SER A 18 29.75 -5.70 2.71
N ARG A 19 30.27 -6.72 3.41
CA ARG A 19 30.94 -7.84 2.74
C ARG A 19 29.91 -8.65 1.98
N ARG A 20 29.85 -8.43 0.66
CA ARG A 20 29.08 -9.25 -0.29
C ARG A 20 29.67 -10.65 -0.33
N ARG A 21 28.84 -11.67 -0.09
CA ARG A 21 29.24 -13.09 -0.15
C ARG A 21 28.42 -13.81 -1.22
N PRO A 22 29.00 -14.79 -1.95
CA PRO A 22 28.23 -15.66 -2.84
C PRO A 22 27.09 -16.36 -2.09
N TYR A 23 25.99 -16.68 -2.78
CA TYR A 23 24.88 -17.40 -2.17
C TYR A 23 25.28 -18.82 -1.75
N GLU A 24 24.89 -19.22 -0.55
CA GLU A 24 25.05 -20.60 -0.07
C GLU A 24 23.88 -21.47 -0.54
N ARG A 25 24.19 -22.65 -1.12
CA ARG A 25 23.20 -23.63 -1.59
C ARG A 25 22.19 -24.03 -0.51
N SER A 26 22.61 -24.16 0.74
CA SER A 26 21.76 -24.52 1.88
C SER A 26 20.69 -23.47 2.21
N LYS A 27 20.97 -22.18 1.96
CA LYS A 27 20.05 -21.07 2.22
C LYS A 27 19.04 -20.90 1.09
N ILE A 28 19.52 -20.88 -0.16
CA ILE A 28 18.64 -20.58 -1.30
C ILE A 28 17.81 -21.78 -1.78
N SER A 29 18.24 -23.01 -1.48
CA SER A 29 17.49 -24.23 -1.86
C SER A 29 16.13 -24.36 -1.17
N LYS A 30 15.93 -23.65 -0.05
CA LYS A 30 14.66 -23.61 0.69
C LYS A 30 13.67 -22.57 0.14
N LEU A 31 14.14 -21.66 -0.71
CA LEU A 31 13.33 -20.57 -1.26
C LEU A 31 12.40 -21.05 -2.38
N LYS A 32 11.24 -20.38 -2.47
CA LYS A 32 10.26 -20.58 -3.54
C LYS A 32 10.79 -19.97 -4.85
N LYS A 33 10.28 -20.45 -5.99
CA LYS A 33 10.66 -19.94 -7.32
C LYS A 33 10.50 -18.41 -7.43
N SER A 34 9.42 -17.86 -6.88
CA SER A 34 9.14 -16.42 -6.88
C SER A 34 10.20 -15.62 -6.12
N GLU A 35 10.67 -16.12 -4.98
CA GLU A 35 11.71 -15.50 -4.16
C GLU A 35 13.07 -15.54 -4.86
N LEU A 36 13.41 -16.68 -5.48
CA LEU A 36 14.62 -16.81 -6.29
C LEU A 36 14.63 -15.82 -7.47
N ILE A 37 13.50 -15.66 -8.16
CA ILE A 37 13.36 -14.66 -9.24
C ILE A 37 13.53 -13.23 -8.69
N ALA A 38 13.02 -12.94 -7.49
CA ALA A 38 13.21 -11.64 -6.86
C ALA A 38 14.68 -11.35 -6.58
N LEU A 39 15.48 -12.35 -6.14
CA LEU A 39 16.93 -12.20 -5.98
C LEU A 39 17.62 -11.87 -7.31
N VAL A 40 17.25 -12.55 -8.40
CA VAL A 40 17.79 -12.25 -9.74
C VAL A 40 17.42 -10.83 -10.18
N LYS A 41 16.18 -10.39 -9.93
CA LYS A 41 15.72 -9.04 -10.31
C LYS A 41 16.45 -7.92 -9.56
N LYS A 42 16.96 -8.18 -8.36
CA LYS A 42 17.81 -7.21 -7.62
C LYS A 42 19.19 -7.03 -8.26
N GLN A 43 19.64 -8.00 -9.06
CA GLN A 43 20.97 -8.08 -9.64
C GLN A 43 20.88 -8.47 -11.13
N PRO A 44 20.17 -7.68 -11.97
CA PRO A 44 19.83 -8.09 -13.33
C PRO A 44 21.06 -8.26 -14.24
N ASP A 45 22.14 -7.55 -13.96
CA ASP A 45 23.38 -7.59 -14.76
C ASP A 45 24.16 -8.90 -14.61
N HIS A 46 23.91 -9.65 -13.53
CA HIS A 46 24.54 -10.93 -13.26
C HIS A 46 23.83 -12.11 -13.93
N TRP A 47 22.68 -11.89 -14.58
CA TRP A 47 21.93 -12.99 -15.21
C TRP A 47 22.59 -13.47 -16.52
N PRO A 48 22.78 -14.80 -16.74
CA PRO A 48 23.38 -15.32 -17.96
C PRO A 48 22.56 -14.95 -19.20
N ARG A 49 23.12 -14.06 -20.02
CA ARG A 49 22.49 -13.58 -21.26
C ARG A 49 22.63 -14.61 -22.37
N LYS A 50 21.70 -15.57 -22.44
CA LYS A 50 21.53 -16.40 -23.64
C LYS A 50 20.65 -15.64 -24.65
N GLY A 51 21.27 -14.79 -25.47
CA GLY A 51 20.62 -14.09 -26.59
C GLY A 51 20.22 -12.63 -26.34
N LYS A 52 19.30 -12.10 -27.17
CA LYS A 52 18.96 -10.65 -27.24
C LYS A 52 18.05 -10.13 -26.10
N SER A 53 17.53 -10.99 -25.21
CA SER A 53 16.64 -10.54 -24.12
C SER A 53 17.42 -10.11 -22.87
N LYS A 54 17.23 -8.86 -22.43
CA LYS A 54 17.89 -8.25 -21.26
C LYS A 54 17.34 -8.69 -19.88
N GLY A 55 16.65 -9.82 -19.73
CA GLY A 55 16.12 -10.19 -18.42
C GLY A 55 15.55 -11.60 -18.30
N ILE A 56 15.39 -12.03 -17.04
CA ILE A 56 14.79 -13.31 -16.66
C ILE A 56 13.27 -13.31 -16.93
N ASN A 57 12.79 -14.29 -17.68
CA ASN A 57 11.35 -14.51 -17.84
C ASN A 57 10.83 -15.44 -16.73
N GLY A 58 10.36 -14.86 -15.63
CA GLY A 58 9.96 -15.61 -14.44
C GLY A 58 8.90 -16.70 -14.65
N THR A 59 8.04 -16.58 -15.67
CA THR A 59 7.04 -17.62 -15.98
C THR A 59 7.66 -18.80 -16.73
N LYS A 60 8.64 -18.56 -17.61
CA LYS A 60 9.24 -19.60 -18.47
C LYS A 60 10.47 -20.29 -17.89
N THR A 61 11.29 -19.59 -17.10
CA THR A 61 12.53 -20.16 -16.53
C THR A 61 12.19 -21.22 -15.48
N LYS A 62 12.83 -22.40 -15.50
CA LYS A 62 12.60 -23.43 -14.47
C LYS A 62 13.28 -23.02 -13.17
N ARG A 63 12.78 -23.52 -12.04
CA ARG A 63 13.34 -23.16 -10.72
C ARG A 63 14.81 -23.59 -10.60
N GLU A 64 15.12 -24.75 -11.17
CA GLU A 64 16.44 -25.37 -11.17
C GLU A 64 17.44 -24.49 -11.93
N ASP A 65 17.06 -23.95 -13.10
CA ASP A 65 17.90 -23.04 -13.88
C ASP A 65 18.21 -21.73 -13.11
N VAL A 66 17.22 -21.20 -12.36
CA VAL A 66 17.43 -20.01 -11.52
C VAL A 66 18.40 -20.31 -10.38
N LEU A 67 18.25 -21.48 -9.75
CA LEU A 67 19.08 -21.90 -8.63
C LEU A 67 20.51 -22.20 -9.08
N GLU A 68 20.69 -22.83 -10.24
CA GLU A 68 22.00 -23.05 -10.86
C GLU A 68 22.69 -21.71 -11.17
N ALA A 69 21.97 -20.76 -11.75
CA ALA A 69 22.51 -19.42 -12.03
C ALA A 69 22.91 -18.67 -10.74
N LEU A 70 22.08 -18.70 -9.70
CA LEU A 70 22.39 -18.02 -8.43
C LEU A 70 23.57 -18.65 -7.67
N LEU A 71 23.88 -19.93 -7.90
CA LEU A 71 25.01 -20.63 -7.28
C LEU A 71 26.29 -20.62 -8.11
N ASN A 72 26.22 -20.23 -9.37
CA ASN A 72 27.41 -20.19 -10.22
C ASN A 72 28.24 -18.94 -9.85
N PRO A 73 29.47 -19.11 -9.33
CA PRO A 73 30.33 -17.98 -8.97
C PRO A 73 30.71 -17.10 -10.16
N GLU A 74 30.71 -17.63 -11.38
CA GLU A 74 31.05 -16.87 -12.60
C GLU A 74 30.04 -15.77 -12.92
N TYR A 75 28.79 -15.92 -12.49
CA TYR A 75 27.75 -14.93 -12.72
C TYR A 75 27.80 -13.77 -11.71
N GLY A 76 28.45 -13.94 -10.57
CA GLY A 76 28.71 -12.85 -9.61
C GLY A 76 27.54 -12.51 -8.69
N PHE A 77 26.53 -13.37 -8.57
CA PHE A 77 25.42 -13.15 -7.63
C PHE A 77 25.90 -13.20 -6.18
N THR A 78 25.54 -12.18 -5.40
CA THR A 78 25.93 -12.09 -3.98
C THR A 78 24.75 -11.80 -3.06
N SER A 79 24.76 -12.39 -1.86
CA SER A 79 23.84 -12.01 -0.79
C SER A 79 24.42 -10.82 -0.02
N GLU A 80 23.61 -9.80 0.19
CA GLU A 80 23.86 -8.79 1.20
C GLU A 80 23.53 -9.41 2.55
N ASN A 81 24.55 -9.91 3.23
CA ASN A 81 24.42 -10.34 4.61
C ASN A 81 24.33 -9.06 5.45
N THR A 82 23.12 -8.69 5.87
CA THR A 82 22.97 -7.79 7.01
C THR A 82 23.64 -8.50 8.18
N PHE A 83 24.83 -8.05 8.56
CA PHE A 83 25.52 -8.59 9.73
C PHE A 83 24.66 -8.24 10.94
N GLU A 84 23.86 -9.19 11.41
CA GLU A 84 23.44 -9.16 12.81
C GLU A 84 24.73 -9.31 13.63
N ALA A 85 25.10 -8.24 14.33
CA ALA A 85 26.30 -8.23 15.15
C ALA A 85 26.24 -9.44 16.11
N PRO A 86 27.31 -10.25 16.21
CA PRO A 86 27.32 -11.35 17.16
C PRO A 86 27.21 -10.75 18.56
N THR A 87 26.08 -11.02 19.22
CA THR A 87 25.88 -10.73 20.64
C THR A 87 26.97 -11.45 21.40
N SER A 88 28.00 -10.70 21.81
CA SER A 88 29.15 -11.22 22.52
C SER A 88 28.71 -11.71 23.89
N ALA A 89 28.39 -13.00 23.98
CA ALA A 89 28.25 -13.71 25.24
C ALA A 89 29.65 -13.96 25.81
N ALA A 90 30.03 -13.17 26.82
CA ALA A 90 31.12 -13.50 27.72
C ALA A 90 30.54 -14.01 29.05
N SER A 91 31.13 -15.11 29.50
CA SER A 91 30.80 -16.06 30.56
C SER A 91 30.57 -15.52 31.99
N SER A 92 29.52 -16.03 32.67
CA SER A 92 29.42 -16.78 33.97
C SER A 92 30.36 -16.49 35.17
N PRO A 93 30.12 -17.03 36.42
CA PRO A 93 28.92 -17.62 37.07
C PRO A 93 28.70 -17.19 38.56
N LEU A 94 27.57 -17.59 39.18
CA LEU A 94 27.49 -18.31 40.49
C LEU A 94 26.01 -18.53 40.95
N THR A 95 25.60 -19.79 41.06
CA THR A 95 24.50 -20.36 41.86
C THR A 95 24.90 -20.43 43.36
N PRO A 96 24.06 -20.87 44.35
CA PRO A 96 22.72 -21.53 44.36
C PRO A 96 21.70 -20.78 45.28
N ALA A 97 20.48 -21.17 45.64
CA ALA A 97 19.88 -22.47 45.95
C ALA A 97 18.33 -22.36 46.05
N ASP A 98 17.67 -23.51 45.83
CA ASP A 98 16.49 -24.07 46.49
C ASP A 98 15.34 -23.16 46.98
N SER A 99 14.14 -23.41 46.46
CA SER A 99 13.03 -23.92 47.29
C SER A 99 11.81 -24.25 46.43
N GLU A 100 11.54 -25.54 46.29
CA GLU A 100 10.22 -26.09 46.01
C GLU A 100 9.27 -25.79 47.18
N SER A 101 8.03 -25.39 46.91
CA SER A 101 6.86 -26.09 47.48
C SER A 101 5.55 -25.51 46.95
N GLU A 102 4.71 -26.47 46.58
CA GLU A 102 3.39 -26.36 45.99
C GLU A 102 2.31 -25.90 46.98
N ALA A 103 1.11 -25.72 46.38
CA ALA A 103 -0.19 -26.09 46.95
C ALA A 103 -0.83 -25.07 47.93
N ASN A 104 -1.81 -24.30 47.46
CA ASN A 104 -3.22 -24.71 47.36
C ASN A 104 -3.92 -24.77 48.73
N ARG A 105 -4.76 -23.77 49.04
CA ARG A 105 -6.18 -23.99 49.33
C ARG A 105 -6.96 -22.70 49.60
N ASN A 106 -8.06 -22.59 48.86
CA ASN A 106 -9.24 -21.78 49.12
C ASN A 106 -9.71 -21.84 50.59
N ARG A 107 -10.11 -20.70 51.16
CA ARG A 107 -11.38 -20.65 51.91
C ARG A 107 -11.94 -19.24 52.03
N SER A 108 -13.22 -19.17 51.68
CA SER A 108 -14.14 -18.04 51.75
C SER A 108 -14.38 -17.52 53.19
N THR A 109 -14.68 -16.21 53.26
CA THR A 109 -15.74 -15.46 53.99
C THR A 109 -16.74 -16.25 54.88
N PRO A 110 -17.57 -15.62 55.77
CA PRO A 110 -17.76 -14.19 56.11
C PRO A 110 -18.01 -13.88 57.62
N ALA A 111 -18.21 -12.59 57.96
CA ALA A 111 -19.40 -12.06 58.65
C ALA A 111 -19.15 -10.95 59.70
N ALA A 112 -19.74 -9.78 59.41
CA ALA A 112 -20.56 -8.92 60.27
C ALA A 112 -20.06 -8.44 61.64
N GLY A 113 -20.11 -7.11 61.82
CA GLY A 113 -20.27 -6.49 63.15
C GLY A 113 -19.93 -5.00 63.18
N PRO A 114 -20.88 -4.09 63.39
CA PRO A 114 -20.70 -2.64 63.30
C PRO A 114 -20.25 -2.03 64.64
N SER A 115 -19.53 -0.91 64.62
CA SER A 115 -19.49 -0.03 65.78
C SER A 115 -19.17 1.40 65.36
N ALA A 116 -20.17 2.26 65.53
CA ALA A 116 -20.05 3.69 65.47
C ALA A 116 -19.41 4.19 66.77
N PHE A 117 -18.38 5.01 66.66
CA PHE A 117 -18.09 6.03 67.67
C PHE A 117 -17.65 7.30 66.95
N GLU A 118 -18.56 8.28 66.99
CA GLU A 118 -18.22 9.69 66.88
C GLU A 118 -17.18 10.03 67.96
N THR A 119 -16.09 10.67 67.57
CA THR A 119 -15.42 11.61 68.46
C THR A 119 -14.93 12.78 67.62
N VAL A 120 -15.68 13.85 67.78
CA VAL A 120 -15.35 15.23 67.41
C VAL A 120 -14.11 15.64 68.19
N LEU A 121 -13.01 15.95 67.51
CA LEU A 121 -12.04 16.92 68.01
C LEU A 121 -11.61 17.84 66.86
N ALA A 122 -11.74 19.12 67.16
CA ALA A 122 -11.63 20.26 66.28
C ALA A 122 -10.18 20.53 65.85
N PHE A 123 -10.07 20.94 64.57
CA PHE A 123 -9.13 21.84 63.90
C PHE A 123 -7.78 22.20 64.58
N PRO A 124 -6.71 22.26 63.76
CA PRO A 124 -6.36 23.58 63.22
C PRO A 124 -6.61 23.76 61.72
N ARG A 125 -6.78 25.05 61.42
CA ARG A 125 -7.12 25.75 60.18
C ARG A 125 -6.07 25.56 59.06
N PRO A 126 -6.47 25.67 57.77
CA PRO A 126 -5.67 25.24 56.63
C PRO A 126 -4.54 26.22 56.33
N GLU A 127 -3.34 25.69 56.14
CA GLU A 127 -2.29 26.37 55.39
C GLU A 127 -2.52 26.13 53.89
N ASP A 128 -2.42 27.23 53.14
CA ASP A 128 -2.66 27.39 51.71
C ASP A 128 -2.24 26.21 50.79
N PRO A 129 -3.15 25.67 49.96
CA PRO A 129 -2.79 24.95 48.74
C PRO A 129 -2.62 25.91 47.53
N SER A 130 -2.32 27.19 47.77
CA SER A 130 -2.19 28.22 46.73
C SER A 130 -0.73 28.40 46.29
N GLN A 131 -0.01 27.32 46.03
CA GLN A 131 1.29 27.38 45.35
C GLN A 131 1.67 26.01 44.77
N MET A 132 0.73 25.37 44.05
CA MET A 132 1.16 24.50 42.96
C MET A 132 1.76 25.40 41.89
N ALA A 133 3.05 25.66 42.02
CA ALA A 133 3.88 26.00 40.89
C ALA A 133 3.66 24.90 39.85
N THR A 134 2.78 25.15 38.89
CA THR A 134 2.84 24.56 37.56
C THR A 134 4.22 24.92 37.03
N ALA A 135 5.21 24.13 37.42
CA ALA A 135 6.45 24.01 36.69
C ALA A 135 5.99 23.62 35.29
N HIS A 136 5.92 24.61 34.40
CA HIS A 136 5.85 24.39 32.97
C HIS A 136 7.09 23.59 32.62
N GLN A 137 6.96 22.28 32.76
CA GLN A 137 7.94 21.32 32.38
C GLN A 137 8.03 21.50 30.87
N VAL A 138 9.04 22.27 30.45
CA VAL A 138 9.30 22.57 29.05
C VAL A 138 9.30 21.23 28.34
N ALA A 139 8.31 21.03 27.46
CA ALA A 139 8.11 19.76 26.78
C ALA A 139 9.42 19.45 26.05
N ALA A 140 10.11 18.40 26.49
CA ALA A 140 11.37 18.02 25.88
C ALA A 140 11.07 17.59 24.44
N THR A 141 11.64 18.29 23.47
CA THR A 141 11.57 17.91 22.06
C THR A 141 12.61 16.84 21.75
N LYS A 142 12.24 15.85 20.94
CA LYS A 142 13.13 14.78 20.48
C LYS A 142 12.94 14.54 18.99
N ASP A 143 14.02 14.18 18.32
CA ASP A 143 13.96 13.67 16.95
C ASP A 143 13.38 12.26 16.98
N LEU A 144 12.40 11.99 16.12
CA LEU A 144 11.74 10.71 15.94
C LEU A 144 11.89 10.27 14.48
N THR A 145 12.47 9.09 14.27
CA THR A 145 12.53 8.49 12.93
C THR A 145 11.24 7.72 12.64
N ILE A 146 10.56 8.07 11.56
CA ILE A 146 9.33 7.42 11.10
C ILE A 146 9.63 6.62 9.85
N TYR A 147 9.35 5.32 9.90
CA TYR A 147 9.32 4.46 8.73
C TYR A 147 7.87 4.37 8.22
N ILE A 148 7.64 4.81 6.99
CA ILE A 148 6.32 4.81 6.37
C ILE A 148 6.25 3.62 5.43
N GLU A 149 5.34 2.69 5.72
CA GLU A 149 5.06 1.56 4.84
C GLU A 149 3.72 1.80 4.14
N ASP A 150 3.77 2.30 2.91
CA ASP A 150 2.57 2.55 2.13
C ASP A 150 2.10 1.27 1.43
N ARG A 151 1.06 0.68 2.00
CA ARG A 151 0.43 -0.56 1.53
C ARG A 151 -0.81 -0.30 0.67
N ARG A 152 -1.12 0.96 0.35
CA ARG A 152 -2.19 1.33 -0.60
C ARG A 152 -1.98 0.73 -1.98
N PHE A 153 -0.73 0.44 -2.34
CA PHE A 153 -0.31 -0.11 -3.63
C PHE A 153 0.47 -1.43 -3.42
N PRO A 154 -0.22 -2.59 -3.41
CA PRO A 154 0.42 -3.87 -3.06
C PRO A 154 1.56 -4.29 -4.01
N ASP A 155 1.53 -3.82 -5.26
CA ASP A 155 2.56 -4.10 -6.25
C ASP A 155 3.79 -3.18 -6.14
N ALA A 156 3.67 -2.11 -5.35
CA ALA A 156 4.68 -1.07 -5.18
C ALA A 156 4.73 -0.64 -3.70
N ALA A 157 4.90 -1.62 -2.80
CA ALA A 157 5.13 -1.33 -1.38
C ALA A 157 6.34 -0.39 -1.28
N SER A 158 6.06 0.89 -1.06
CA SER A 158 7.07 1.92 -0.90
C SER A 158 7.35 2.04 0.58
N GLN A 159 8.64 2.01 0.91
CA GLN A 159 9.13 2.31 2.24
C GLN A 159 9.86 3.65 2.15
N THR A 160 9.32 4.64 2.83
CA THR A 160 9.92 5.97 2.94
C THR A 160 10.35 6.17 4.38
N MET A 161 11.46 6.85 4.60
CA MET A 161 11.98 7.15 5.93
C MET A 161 12.02 8.66 6.12
N GLU A 162 11.44 9.14 7.21
CA GLU A 162 11.40 10.56 7.57
C GLU A 162 11.91 10.74 8.99
N VAL A 163 12.52 11.90 9.27
CA VAL A 163 12.91 12.30 10.63
C VAL A 163 12.13 13.56 10.96
N ILE A 164 11.36 13.52 12.05
CA ILE A 164 10.56 14.66 12.51
C ILE A 164 10.91 15.02 13.94
N ASP A 165 10.75 16.30 14.28
CA ASP A 165 10.86 16.82 15.65
C ASP A 165 9.50 16.75 16.35
N VAL A 166 9.45 16.06 17.50
CA VAL A 166 8.20 15.89 18.26
C VAL A 166 8.39 16.13 19.75
N SER A 167 7.32 16.57 20.40
CA SER A 167 7.27 16.83 21.83
C SER A 167 7.00 15.53 22.59
N VAL A 168 7.78 15.27 23.64
CA VAL A 168 7.48 14.17 24.56
C VAL A 168 6.22 14.53 25.36
N ALA A 169 5.13 13.79 25.16
CA ALA A 169 3.89 14.01 25.88
C ALA A 169 4.04 13.64 27.35
N ASP A 170 4.42 12.37 27.62
CA ASP A 170 4.76 11.87 28.95
C ASP A 170 5.44 10.49 28.85
N ARG A 171 5.60 9.81 29.99
CA ARG A 171 6.11 8.42 30.09
C ARG A 171 5.15 7.48 30.83
N VAL A 172 3.89 7.89 31.01
CA VAL A 172 2.93 7.15 31.82
C VAL A 172 2.56 5.84 31.12
N GLY A 173 2.64 4.72 31.85
CA GLY A 173 2.31 3.39 31.34
C GLY A 173 3.29 2.83 30.28
N CYS A 174 4.42 3.50 30.06
CA CYS A 174 5.46 3.02 29.14
C CYS A 174 6.45 2.08 29.84
N GLY A 175 7.04 1.15 29.09
CA GLY A 175 8.17 0.36 29.58
C GLY A 175 9.42 1.23 29.82
N PRO A 176 10.47 0.68 30.46
CA PRO A 176 11.69 1.44 30.78
C PRO A 176 12.30 2.14 29.56
N GLY A 177 12.41 3.47 29.64
CA GLY A 177 12.97 4.33 28.59
C GLY A 177 12.04 4.64 27.42
N ALA A 178 10.90 3.96 27.30
CA ALA A 178 9.86 4.31 26.34
C ALA A 178 9.12 5.58 26.78
N TRP A 179 8.51 6.26 25.81
CA TRP A 179 7.80 7.52 26.04
C TRP A 179 6.65 7.64 25.05
N ARG A 180 5.72 8.57 25.30
CA ARG A 180 4.55 8.79 24.44
C ARG A 180 4.67 10.07 23.65
N VAL A 181 4.19 10.04 22.42
CA VAL A 181 4.06 11.19 21.53
C VAL A 181 2.58 11.36 21.15
N SER A 182 2.13 12.60 20.94
CA SER A 182 0.78 12.85 20.42
C SER A 182 0.67 12.32 18.99
N GLY A 183 -0.31 11.44 18.73
CA GLY A 183 -0.59 10.98 17.38
C GLY A 183 -0.97 12.14 16.44
N LYS A 184 -1.57 13.21 16.97
CA LYS A 184 -1.97 14.39 16.20
C LYS A 184 -0.75 15.17 15.74
N GLU A 185 0.22 15.35 16.64
CA GLU A 185 1.51 15.98 16.33
C GLU A 185 2.29 15.19 15.28
N VAL A 186 2.35 13.85 15.43
CA VAL A 186 2.99 12.96 14.45
C VAL A 186 2.36 13.11 13.07
N ILE A 187 1.02 13.07 12.96
CA ILE A 187 0.33 13.23 11.68
C ILE A 187 0.60 14.62 11.09
N ALA A 188 0.49 15.69 11.88
CA ALA A 188 0.72 17.05 11.41
C ALA A 188 2.15 17.24 10.87
N LYS A 189 3.16 16.81 11.62
CA LYS A 189 4.57 16.88 11.22
C LYS A 189 4.86 16.04 9.98
N LEU A 190 4.28 14.84 9.90
CA LEU A 190 4.40 13.97 8.73
C LEU A 190 3.79 14.61 7.48
N GLN A 191 2.64 15.28 7.60
CA GLN A 191 2.02 15.99 6.47
C GLN A 191 2.81 17.22 6.01
N CYS A 192 3.75 17.72 6.82
CA CYS A 192 4.67 18.79 6.46
C CYS A 192 6.04 18.29 5.98
N SER A 193 6.29 16.98 5.95
CA SER A 193 7.57 16.39 5.52
C SER A 193 7.52 15.85 4.10
N HIS A 194 8.65 15.34 3.58
CA HIS A 194 8.70 14.75 2.23
C HIS A 194 7.91 13.44 2.13
N GLY A 195 7.66 12.79 3.29
CA GLY A 195 6.81 11.62 3.44
C GLY A 195 5.33 11.95 3.63
N ALA A 196 4.90 13.18 3.32
CA ALA A 196 3.50 13.55 3.35
C ALA A 196 2.65 12.51 2.60
N ILE A 197 1.58 12.05 3.27
CA ILE A 197 0.71 11.02 2.69
C ILE A 197 -0.12 11.69 1.62
N GLY A 198 0.39 11.64 0.39
CA GLY A 198 -0.19 12.31 -0.75
C GLY A 198 -1.45 11.63 -1.27
N VAL A 199 -2.24 12.45 -1.97
CA VAL A 199 -3.33 12.00 -2.82
C VAL A 199 -2.75 11.57 -4.16
N ALA A 200 -2.76 10.27 -4.46
CA ALA A 200 -2.77 9.88 -5.87
C ALA A 200 -4.07 10.41 -6.49
N ARG A 201 -3.99 11.16 -7.60
CA ARG A 201 -5.11 11.95 -8.18
C ARG A 201 -6.44 11.19 -8.26
N ASP A 202 -6.40 9.88 -8.48
CA ASP A 202 -7.59 9.02 -8.59
C ASP A 202 -8.23 8.63 -7.25
N PHE A 203 -7.59 8.91 -6.11
CA PHE A 203 -8.00 8.44 -4.78
C PHE A 203 -8.17 9.54 -3.73
N ALA A 204 -8.27 10.80 -4.14
CA ALA A 204 -8.43 11.97 -3.26
C ALA A 204 -9.51 11.82 -2.20
N ARG A 205 -10.60 11.11 -2.55
CA ARG A 205 -11.78 10.94 -1.69
C ARG A 205 -11.76 9.67 -0.86
N ARG A 206 -10.78 8.77 -1.05
CA ARG A 206 -10.77 7.51 -0.32
C ARG A 206 -10.14 7.73 1.06
N PRO A 207 -10.85 7.35 2.14
CA PRO A 207 -10.27 7.41 3.46
C PRO A 207 -9.08 6.45 3.57
N VAL A 208 -8.02 6.92 4.23
CA VAL A 208 -6.84 6.14 4.56
C VAL A 208 -6.85 5.82 6.06
N ARG A 209 -6.26 4.68 6.41
CA ARG A 209 -6.05 4.26 7.80
C ARG A 209 -4.56 4.32 8.08
N LEU A 210 -4.21 4.96 9.19
CA LEU A 210 -2.84 4.99 9.71
C LEU A 210 -2.76 4.06 10.90
N GLY A 211 -1.76 3.19 10.93
CA GLY A 211 -1.59 2.24 12.03
C GLY A 211 -0.15 1.86 12.28
N ILE A 212 0.11 1.32 13.46
CA ILE A 212 1.43 0.85 13.87
C ILE A 212 1.42 -0.69 13.82
N PRO A 213 2.38 -1.33 13.13
CA PRO A 213 2.50 -2.79 13.15
C PRO A 213 2.96 -3.25 14.53
N GLU A 214 2.41 -4.36 15.01
CA GLU A 214 2.76 -4.90 16.32
C GLU A 214 4.13 -5.62 16.26
N HIS A 215 5.19 -4.93 16.72
CA HIS A 215 6.58 -5.42 16.58
C HIS A 215 6.90 -6.71 17.34
N ASN A 216 6.08 -7.11 18.32
CA ASN A 216 6.37 -8.25 19.19
C ASN A 216 6.18 -9.62 18.52
N ASP A 217 5.55 -9.68 17.34
CA ASP A 217 5.42 -10.91 16.59
C ASP A 217 5.71 -10.67 15.10
N PRO A 218 6.86 -11.12 14.57
CA PRO A 218 7.19 -10.98 13.14
C PRO A 218 6.23 -11.75 12.21
N LYS A 219 5.39 -12.64 12.76
CA LYS A 219 4.31 -13.31 12.01
C LYS A 219 2.97 -12.60 12.14
N SER A 220 2.82 -11.73 13.14
CA SER A 220 1.63 -10.92 13.33
C SER A 220 1.56 -9.89 12.21
N ARG A 221 0.56 -10.06 11.34
CA ARG A 221 0.16 -9.01 10.39
C ARG A 221 -0.73 -7.96 11.05
N PHE A 222 -0.87 -7.97 12.38
CA PHE A 222 -1.76 -7.06 13.06
C PHE A 222 -1.17 -5.66 13.04
N THR A 223 -1.97 -4.74 12.50
CA THR A 223 -1.68 -3.31 12.46
C THR A 223 -2.72 -2.64 13.34
N ARG A 224 -2.27 -1.99 14.42
CA ARG A 224 -3.15 -1.23 15.29
C ARG A 224 -3.36 0.15 14.67
N TYR A 225 -4.51 0.33 14.02
CA TYR A 225 -4.88 1.61 13.43
C TYR A 225 -5.22 2.63 14.52
N PHE A 226 -4.68 3.84 14.37
CA PHE A 226 -4.91 4.94 15.30
C PHE A 226 -5.57 6.16 14.64
N ALA A 227 -5.64 6.23 13.31
CA ALA A 227 -6.38 7.28 12.63
C ALA A 227 -7.05 6.75 11.37
N THR A 228 -8.21 7.31 11.01
CA THR A 228 -8.90 7.05 9.75
C THR A 228 -9.56 8.33 9.29
N ALA A 229 -9.18 8.84 8.12
CA ALA A 229 -9.74 10.07 7.54
C ALA A 229 -9.49 10.11 6.03
N ALA A 230 -10.20 10.98 5.32
CA ALA A 230 -9.79 11.36 3.97
C ALA A 230 -8.39 11.99 4.02
N VAL A 231 -7.63 11.85 2.93
CA VAL A 231 -6.25 12.34 2.88
C VAL A 231 -6.17 13.86 3.10
N SER A 232 -7.13 14.62 2.56
CA SER A 232 -7.25 16.06 2.77
C SER A 232 -7.49 16.45 4.23
N ASP A 233 -8.09 15.54 5.01
CA ASP A 233 -8.54 15.80 6.38
C ASP A 233 -7.58 15.22 7.41
N LEU A 234 -6.53 14.53 6.97
CA LEU A 234 -5.51 13.95 7.85
C LEU A 234 -4.90 14.97 8.83
N PRO A 235 -4.57 16.22 8.45
CA PRO A 235 -4.05 17.20 9.40
C PRO A 235 -5.01 17.51 10.57
N ASN A 236 -6.31 17.27 10.37
CA ASN A 236 -7.37 17.59 11.33
C ASN A 236 -7.94 16.36 12.04
N VAL A 237 -7.45 15.15 11.75
CA VAL A 237 -7.98 13.92 12.34
C VAL A 237 -7.60 13.82 13.82
N SER A 238 -8.56 13.42 14.65
CA SER A 238 -8.31 13.08 16.06
C SER A 238 -7.95 11.59 16.17
N PRO A 239 -6.69 11.24 16.52
CA PRO A 239 -6.28 9.85 16.61
C PRO A 239 -6.86 9.16 17.85
N SER A 240 -7.10 7.85 17.73
CA SER A 240 -7.55 6.95 18.80
C SER A 240 -6.74 5.64 18.73
N PRO A 241 -5.78 5.40 19.65
CA PRO A 241 -5.47 6.21 20.83
C PRO A 241 -4.85 7.57 20.48
N GLU A 242 -5.05 8.56 21.37
CA GLU A 242 -4.50 9.91 21.22
C GLU A 242 -2.96 9.93 21.24
N TYR A 243 -2.37 9.01 22.00
CA TYR A 243 -0.92 8.92 22.21
C TYR A 243 -0.36 7.62 21.63
N LEU A 244 0.82 7.73 21.02
CA LEU A 244 1.58 6.61 20.45
C LEU A 244 2.80 6.34 21.32
N THR A 245 3.06 5.08 21.62
CA THR A 245 4.24 4.69 22.41
C THR A 245 5.46 4.56 21.50
N VAL A 246 6.51 5.30 21.80
CA VAL A 246 7.83 5.21 21.15
C VAL A 246 8.72 4.31 21.99
N PRO A 247 9.22 3.19 21.44
CA PRO A 247 10.08 2.26 22.18
C PRO A 247 11.42 2.91 22.55
N SER A 248 12.01 2.42 23.63
CA SER A 248 13.37 2.79 24.03
C SER A 248 14.37 2.18 23.05
N GLY A 249 15.23 3.00 22.44
CA GLY A 249 16.26 2.56 21.52
C GLY A 249 17.33 3.63 21.34
N MET A 250 18.47 3.25 20.75
CA MET A 250 19.53 4.22 20.40
C MET A 250 19.00 5.32 19.46
N THR A 251 18.11 4.93 18.55
CA THR A 251 17.38 5.83 17.66
C THR A 251 15.87 5.63 17.89
N PRO A 252 15.18 6.55 18.57
CA PRO A 252 13.74 6.46 18.76
C PRO A 252 13.05 6.39 17.40
N SER A 253 12.30 5.33 17.16
CA SER A 253 11.64 5.13 15.87
C SER A 253 10.31 4.42 16.00
N ILE A 254 9.42 4.70 15.05
CA ILE A 254 8.14 4.02 14.89
C ILE A 254 7.91 3.69 13.41
N THR A 255 7.15 2.63 13.14
CA THR A 255 6.69 2.31 11.79
C THR A 255 5.20 2.69 11.66
N ILE A 256 4.84 3.44 10.62
CA ILE A 256 3.45 3.77 10.29
C ILE A 256 3.08 3.06 8.99
N CYS A 257 2.13 2.14 9.06
CA CYS A 257 1.51 1.53 7.89
C CYS A 257 0.35 2.39 7.40
N VAL A 258 0.33 2.67 6.10
CA VAL A 258 -0.77 3.39 5.43
C VAL A 258 -1.57 2.38 4.61
N ASN A 259 -2.86 2.26 4.89
CA ASN A 259 -3.78 1.38 4.15
C ASN A 259 -5.00 2.14 3.67
N TRP A 260 -5.66 1.62 2.64
CA TRP A 260 -7.02 2.05 2.33
C TRP A 260 -7.97 1.62 3.45
N ALA A 261 -8.93 2.47 3.79
CA ALA A 261 -10.09 2.07 4.58
C ALA A 261 -11.06 1.31 3.67
N THR A 262 -10.71 0.09 3.29
CA THR A 262 -11.49 -0.67 2.29
C THR A 262 -12.86 -1.17 2.78
N ASP A 263 -13.19 -1.10 4.08
CA ASP A 263 -14.40 -1.72 4.61
C ASP A 263 -15.09 -0.90 5.73
N LEU A 264 -15.75 0.20 5.35
CA LEU A 264 -16.91 0.73 6.12
C LEU A 264 -18.14 0.95 5.22
N LEU A 265 -18.08 0.53 3.96
CA LEU A 265 -19.20 0.58 3.01
C LEU A 265 -19.53 -0.81 2.46
N SER A 266 -19.48 -1.83 3.31
CA SER A 266 -20.42 -2.94 3.12
C SER A 266 -21.77 -2.39 3.59
N PRO A 267 -22.76 -2.13 2.72
CA PRO A 267 -24.09 -1.83 3.21
C PRO A 267 -24.53 -3.04 4.04
N SER A 268 -24.74 -2.80 5.34
CA SER A 268 -25.46 -3.72 6.21
C SER A 268 -26.75 -4.09 5.51
N LEU A 269 -26.89 -5.37 5.20
CA LEU A 269 -28.01 -5.95 4.49
C LEU A 269 -29.14 -6.22 5.49
N GLU A 270 -29.58 -5.18 6.19
CA GLU A 270 -30.73 -5.22 7.09
C GLU A 270 -31.54 -3.93 6.88
N ASP A 271 -32.87 -4.09 6.81
CA ASP A 271 -33.92 -3.12 6.48
C ASP A 271 -34.17 -2.77 5.00
N SER A 272 -34.86 -3.70 4.32
CA SER A 272 -36.04 -3.32 3.53
C SER A 272 -37.09 -4.43 3.57
N ASP A 273 -37.85 -4.44 4.66
CA ASP A 273 -39.25 -4.85 4.61
C ASP A 273 -40.00 -3.87 3.71
N THR A 274 -40.40 -4.32 2.51
CA THR A 274 -41.44 -3.61 1.74
C THR A 274 -42.28 -4.60 0.96
N ILE A 275 -43.31 -5.08 1.66
CA ILE A 275 -44.72 -5.23 1.25
C ILE A 275 -44.97 -5.54 -0.23
N HIS A 276 -45.47 -6.77 -0.45
CA HIS A 276 -46.19 -7.21 -1.64
C HIS A 276 -47.40 -6.33 -1.98
N VAL A 277 -47.51 -5.90 -3.23
CA VAL A 277 -48.80 -5.70 -3.92
C VAL A 277 -48.69 -6.35 -5.30
N GLY A 278 -49.59 -7.29 -5.56
CA GLY A 278 -49.55 -8.18 -6.73
C GLY A 278 -50.31 -7.69 -7.96
N GLN A 279 -50.78 -8.70 -8.72
CA GLN A 279 -51.36 -8.69 -10.08
C GLN A 279 -50.26 -8.87 -11.15
N GLY A 280 -50.18 -9.95 -11.91
CA GLY A 280 -51.20 -10.91 -12.33
C GLY A 280 -51.28 -10.87 -13.84
N ASN A 281 -50.68 -11.85 -14.53
CA ASN A 281 -51.36 -12.52 -15.64
C ASN A 281 -50.59 -13.75 -16.13
N LYS A 282 -51.34 -14.86 -16.10
CA LYS A 282 -51.03 -16.15 -16.69
C LYS A 282 -51.32 -16.08 -18.18
N PHE A 283 -50.45 -16.64 -19.01
CA PHE A 283 -50.90 -17.39 -20.18
C PHE A 283 -50.08 -18.68 -20.30
N MET A 284 -50.81 -19.78 -20.22
CA MET A 284 -50.35 -21.12 -20.59
C MET A 284 -50.09 -21.17 -22.09
N THR A 285 -49.17 -22.02 -22.55
CA THR A 285 -49.46 -22.99 -23.65
C THR A 285 -48.42 -24.11 -23.67
N ALA A 286 -48.96 -25.31 -23.45
CA ALA A 286 -48.68 -26.62 -24.03
C ALA A 286 -47.32 -27.35 -23.86
N MET A 287 -47.50 -28.56 -23.36
CA MET A 287 -46.59 -29.70 -23.34
C MET A 287 -46.32 -30.26 -24.72
N SER A 288 -45.13 -30.86 -24.90
CA SER A 288 -44.93 -32.07 -25.72
C SER A 288 -43.60 -32.75 -25.34
N HIS A 289 -43.72 -33.92 -24.72
CA HIS A 289 -42.74 -35.02 -24.62
C HIS A 289 -43.40 -36.25 -25.31
N PRO A 290 -42.77 -37.43 -25.49
CA PRO A 290 -41.35 -37.83 -25.38
C PRO A 290 -40.88 -38.69 -26.58
N THR A 291 -39.60 -39.12 -26.63
CA THR A 291 -39.20 -40.56 -26.67
C THR A 291 -37.68 -40.78 -26.67
N HIS A 292 -37.31 -41.96 -26.16
CA HIS A 292 -36.01 -42.46 -25.71
C HIS A 292 -35.01 -42.90 -26.79
N ALA A 293 -33.71 -42.79 -26.47
CA ALA A 293 -32.66 -43.82 -26.71
C ALA A 293 -31.43 -43.45 -25.84
N ARG A 294 -31.14 -44.09 -24.70
CA ARG A 294 -30.45 -45.39 -24.46
C ARG A 294 -29.06 -45.46 -25.12
N GLY A 295 -28.00 -45.43 -24.30
CA GLY A 295 -26.66 -45.86 -24.73
C GLY A 295 -25.44 -45.22 -24.03
N SER A 296 -25.25 -45.52 -22.74
CA SER A 296 -23.96 -45.80 -22.06
C SER A 296 -22.62 -45.40 -22.73
N SER A 297 -21.81 -44.58 -22.03
CA SER A 297 -20.51 -45.03 -21.50
C SER A 297 -19.94 -44.02 -20.50
N GLN A 298 -19.70 -44.48 -19.27
CA GLN A 298 -19.02 -43.74 -18.21
C GLN A 298 -17.54 -43.58 -18.56
N VAL A 299 -17.10 -42.32 -18.68
CA VAL A 299 -15.70 -41.93 -18.43
C VAL A 299 -15.74 -40.93 -17.30
N LEU A 300 -15.59 -41.43 -16.07
CA LEU A 300 -15.40 -40.62 -14.88
C LEU A 300 -13.98 -40.04 -14.91
N GLY A 301 -13.85 -38.77 -15.32
CA GLY A 301 -12.59 -38.04 -15.23
C GLY A 301 -12.69 -36.62 -15.79
N ALA A 302 -12.60 -35.62 -14.90
CA ALA A 302 -12.26 -34.22 -15.22
C ALA A 302 -13.28 -33.31 -15.96
N SER A 303 -14.59 -33.41 -15.69
CA SER A 303 -15.62 -32.54 -16.34
C SER A 303 -15.99 -31.24 -15.57
N GLY A 304 -15.43 -30.99 -14.38
CA GLY A 304 -15.76 -29.80 -13.58
C GLY A 304 -15.21 -28.46 -14.11
N GLY A 305 -14.14 -28.47 -14.90
CA GLY A 305 -13.49 -27.24 -15.39
C GLY A 305 -14.17 -26.60 -16.60
N ARG A 306 -14.90 -27.38 -17.42
CA ARG A 306 -15.52 -26.87 -18.67
C ARG A 306 -16.79 -26.06 -18.41
N THR A 307 -17.56 -26.39 -17.38
CA THR A 307 -18.78 -25.67 -17.01
C THR A 307 -18.48 -24.37 -16.26
N ALA A 308 -17.50 -24.36 -15.36
CA ALA A 308 -17.04 -23.15 -14.67
C ALA A 308 -16.48 -22.10 -15.64
N ARG A 309 -15.67 -22.54 -16.62
CA ARG A 309 -15.12 -21.65 -17.67
C ARG A 309 -16.21 -21.03 -18.55
N ARG A 310 -17.25 -21.80 -18.90
CA ARG A 310 -18.41 -21.27 -19.64
C ARG A 310 -19.20 -20.25 -18.81
N LYS A 311 -19.45 -20.51 -17.53
CA LYS A 311 -20.12 -19.55 -16.64
C LYS A 311 -19.35 -18.24 -16.49
N ALA A 312 -18.02 -18.30 -16.30
CA ALA A 312 -17.17 -17.12 -16.21
C ALA A 312 -17.09 -16.30 -17.52
N GLN A 313 -17.22 -16.97 -18.67
CA GLN A 313 -17.26 -16.29 -19.97
C GLN A 313 -18.58 -15.51 -20.16
N VAL A 314 -19.71 -16.14 -19.80
CA VAL A 314 -21.04 -15.51 -19.93
C VAL A 314 -21.16 -14.27 -19.03
N SER A 315 -20.68 -14.34 -17.78
CA SER A 315 -20.70 -13.16 -16.90
C SER A 315 -19.80 -12.03 -17.41
N GLY A 316 -18.62 -12.35 -17.96
CA GLY A 316 -17.75 -11.33 -18.57
C GLY A 316 -18.39 -10.61 -19.77
N GLU A 317 -19.24 -11.28 -20.55
CA GLU A 317 -19.98 -10.65 -21.66
C GLU A 317 -21.06 -9.70 -21.15
N VAL A 318 -21.78 -10.07 -20.09
CA VAL A 318 -22.78 -9.22 -19.42
C VAL A 318 -22.13 -7.97 -18.83
N ASP A 319 -20.99 -8.12 -18.15
CA ASP A 319 -20.24 -7.00 -17.57
C ASP A 319 -19.77 -6.01 -18.64
N VAL A 320 -19.28 -6.52 -19.79
CA VAL A 320 -18.84 -5.68 -20.91
C VAL A 320 -20.02 -4.97 -21.57
N ALA A 321 -21.18 -5.63 -21.71
CA ALA A 321 -22.38 -5.00 -22.27
C ALA A 321 -22.88 -3.86 -21.37
N TRP A 322 -22.94 -4.10 -20.06
CA TRP A 322 -23.26 -3.07 -19.07
C TRP A 322 -22.27 -1.90 -19.13
N LEU A 323 -20.96 -2.19 -19.21
CA LEU A 323 -19.93 -1.17 -19.26
C LEU A 323 -20.02 -0.34 -20.55
N LYS A 324 -20.37 -0.94 -21.70
CA LYS A 324 -20.60 -0.20 -22.94
C LYS A 324 -21.72 0.82 -22.82
N GLU A 325 -22.81 0.48 -22.11
CA GLU A 325 -23.91 1.41 -21.88
C GLU A 325 -23.46 2.57 -21.00
N ARG A 326 -22.76 2.27 -19.89
CA ARG A 326 -22.25 3.30 -18.99
C ARG A 326 -21.20 4.21 -19.61
N VAL A 327 -20.39 3.68 -20.53
CA VAL A 327 -19.43 4.48 -21.30
C VAL A 327 -20.14 5.35 -22.33
N ARG A 328 -21.26 4.89 -22.91
CA ARG A 328 -22.07 5.68 -23.87
C ARG A 328 -22.68 6.93 -23.23
N GLU A 329 -23.08 6.83 -21.96
CA GLU A 329 -23.64 7.94 -21.18
C GLU A 329 -22.60 9.01 -20.79
N ARG A 330 -21.29 8.76 -21.01
CA ARG A 330 -20.22 9.67 -20.59
C ARG A 330 -20.04 10.83 -21.57
N PRO A 331 -19.80 12.06 -21.06
CA PRO A 331 -19.42 13.18 -21.91
C PRO A 331 -18.10 12.87 -22.65
N GLY A 332 -18.04 13.21 -23.94
CA GLY A 332 -16.89 12.92 -24.81
C GLY A 332 -16.93 11.55 -25.51
N PHE A 333 -17.89 10.67 -25.19
CA PHE A 333 -17.99 9.36 -25.86
C PHE A 333 -18.24 9.49 -27.37
N GLU A 334 -19.10 10.42 -27.79
CA GLU A 334 -19.41 10.60 -29.21
C GLU A 334 -18.20 11.05 -30.02
N ASP A 335 -17.37 11.94 -29.47
CA ASP A 335 -16.15 12.39 -30.11
C ASP A 335 -15.11 11.27 -30.15
N PHE A 336 -14.95 10.53 -29.05
CA PHE A 336 -14.13 9.33 -28.97
C PHE A 336 -14.54 8.29 -30.03
N ARG A 337 -15.85 8.05 -30.19
CA ARG A 337 -16.41 7.11 -31.16
C ARG A 337 -16.16 7.56 -32.59
N LYS A 338 -16.40 8.85 -32.90
CA LYS A 338 -16.17 9.44 -34.24
C LYS A 338 -14.70 9.48 -34.63
N ALA A 339 -13.81 9.53 -33.66
CA ALA A 339 -12.37 9.52 -33.88
C ALA A 339 -11.83 8.16 -34.35
N LYS A 340 -12.58 7.07 -34.15
CA LYS A 340 -12.14 5.73 -34.52
C LYS A 340 -11.88 5.60 -36.02
N GLY A 341 -10.64 5.23 -36.37
CA GLY A 341 -10.23 5.05 -37.77
C GLY A 341 -9.88 6.34 -38.51
N ARG A 342 -9.89 7.50 -37.83
CA ARG A 342 -9.46 8.78 -38.39
C ARG A 342 -8.06 9.16 -37.88
N VAL A 343 -7.32 9.91 -38.69
CA VAL A 343 -6.09 10.56 -38.23
C VAL A 343 -6.50 11.88 -37.57
N LEU A 344 -6.24 11.98 -36.28
CA LEU A 344 -6.71 13.08 -35.41
C LEU A 344 -5.67 14.21 -35.33
N GLN A 345 -6.16 15.43 -35.10
CA GLN A 345 -5.31 16.58 -34.74
C GLN A 345 -4.78 16.42 -33.30
N ASN A 346 -3.68 17.10 -32.96
CA ASN A 346 -3.07 17.01 -31.62
C ASN A 346 -4.06 17.25 -30.47
N PRO A 347 -4.90 18.31 -30.47
CA PRO A 347 -5.88 18.50 -29.40
C PRO A 347 -6.90 17.36 -29.33
N GLU A 348 -7.37 16.86 -30.48
CA GLU A 348 -8.32 15.74 -30.55
C GLU A 348 -7.71 14.43 -30.03
N ILE A 349 -6.40 14.22 -30.24
CA ILE A 349 -5.67 13.07 -29.71
C ILE A 349 -5.65 13.13 -28.18
N VAL A 350 -5.32 14.29 -27.60
CA VAL A 350 -5.28 14.50 -26.15
C VAL A 350 -6.66 14.27 -25.53
N ASP A 351 -7.71 14.82 -26.14
CA ASP A 351 -9.10 14.61 -25.67
C ASP A 351 -9.51 13.14 -25.73
N ASN A 352 -9.10 12.42 -26.79
CA ASN A 352 -9.38 11.00 -26.94
C ASN A 352 -8.64 10.15 -25.88
N TRP A 353 -7.36 10.45 -25.63
CA TRP A 353 -6.58 9.81 -24.57
C TRP A 353 -7.17 10.09 -23.19
N LYS A 354 -7.52 11.36 -22.91
CA LYS A 354 -8.16 11.79 -21.67
C LYS A 354 -9.44 11.00 -21.41
N PHE A 355 -10.32 10.87 -22.40
CA PHE A 355 -11.55 10.09 -22.27
C PHE A 355 -11.27 8.62 -21.91
N ALA A 356 -10.34 7.98 -22.62
CA ALA A 356 -9.98 6.57 -22.36
C ALA A 356 -9.42 6.37 -20.93
N VAL A 357 -8.55 7.27 -20.46
CA VAL A 357 -7.99 7.23 -19.11
C VAL A 357 -9.06 7.50 -18.05
N GLN A 358 -9.96 8.46 -18.27
CA GLN A 358 -11.08 8.74 -17.35
C GLN A 358 -12.03 7.55 -17.21
N VAL A 359 -12.35 6.86 -18.32
CA VAL A 359 -13.12 5.62 -18.28
C VAL A 359 -12.38 4.56 -17.47
N LYS A 360 -11.06 4.42 -17.65
CA LYS A 360 -10.24 3.52 -16.82
C LYS A 360 -10.37 3.84 -15.35
N ASN A 361 -10.09 5.08 -14.98
CA ASN A 361 -9.96 5.48 -13.58
C ASN A 361 -11.31 5.39 -12.87
N THR A 362 -12.42 5.51 -13.61
CA THR A 362 -13.74 5.34 -13.02
C THR A 362 -14.15 3.88 -12.83
N PHE A 363 -13.86 3.00 -13.78
CA PHE A 363 -14.40 1.63 -13.79
C PHE A 363 -13.38 0.54 -13.45
N TYR A 364 -12.09 0.84 -13.37
CA TYR A 364 -11.09 -0.17 -13.06
C TYR A 364 -11.13 -0.55 -11.59
N ASN A 365 -11.12 -1.86 -11.33
CA ASN A 365 -11.23 -2.43 -9.98
C ASN A 365 -12.51 -2.04 -9.24
N THR A 366 -13.60 -1.73 -9.96
CA THR A 366 -14.93 -1.55 -9.37
C THR A 366 -15.82 -2.74 -9.71
N PRO A 367 -16.76 -3.14 -8.82
CA PRO A 367 -17.77 -4.13 -9.15
C PRO A 367 -18.59 -3.69 -10.36
N SER A 368 -19.01 -4.64 -11.20
CA SER A 368 -20.00 -4.35 -12.23
C SER A 368 -21.36 -4.09 -11.56
N GLY A 369 -22.18 -3.18 -12.08
CA GLY A 369 -23.51 -2.94 -11.51
C GLY A 369 -24.53 -4.06 -11.75
N VAL A 370 -24.11 -5.19 -12.31
CA VAL A 370 -24.95 -6.33 -12.74
C VAL A 370 -24.49 -7.67 -12.17
N SER A 371 -23.24 -7.75 -11.70
CA SER A 371 -22.64 -8.93 -11.11
C SER A 371 -21.55 -8.51 -10.11
N ASP A 372 -21.25 -9.38 -9.15
CA ASP A 372 -20.18 -9.13 -8.15
C ASP A 372 -18.76 -9.16 -8.74
N HIS A 373 -18.63 -9.27 -10.06
CA HIS A 373 -17.34 -9.29 -10.73
C HIS A 373 -16.68 -7.92 -10.74
N ILE A 374 -15.40 -7.92 -10.38
CA ILE A 374 -14.55 -6.74 -10.46
C ILE A 374 -14.16 -6.50 -11.93
N LEU A 375 -14.46 -5.30 -12.42
CA LEU A 375 -14.13 -4.88 -13.77
C LEU A 375 -12.61 -4.79 -13.97
N THR A 376 -12.12 -5.58 -14.92
CA THR A 376 -10.70 -5.64 -15.26
C THR A 376 -10.36 -4.64 -16.38
N LYS A 377 -9.06 -4.34 -16.53
CA LYS A 377 -8.55 -3.56 -17.67
C LYS A 377 -8.99 -4.15 -19.01
N LYS A 378 -9.04 -5.49 -19.13
CA LYS A 378 -9.50 -6.18 -20.34
C LYS A 378 -10.97 -5.90 -20.66
N SER A 379 -11.84 -5.89 -19.65
CA SER A 379 -13.26 -5.56 -19.82
C SER A 379 -13.42 -4.12 -20.33
N ILE A 380 -12.64 -3.18 -19.78
CA ILE A 380 -12.63 -1.77 -20.18
C ILE A 380 -12.15 -1.59 -21.63
N LEU A 381 -11.04 -2.23 -22.01
CA LEU A 381 -10.54 -2.22 -23.40
C LEU A 381 -11.59 -2.76 -24.38
N THR A 382 -12.27 -3.84 -24.01
CA THR A 382 -13.31 -4.47 -24.83
C THR A 382 -14.54 -3.57 -24.96
N ALA A 383 -14.93 -2.87 -23.88
CA ALA A 383 -16.04 -1.93 -23.90
C ALA A 383 -15.73 -0.69 -24.76
N LEU A 384 -14.54 -0.13 -24.63
CA LEU A 384 -14.06 0.99 -25.47
C LEU A 384 -13.80 0.57 -26.94
N GLY A 385 -13.64 -0.73 -27.20
CA GLY A 385 -13.35 -1.24 -28.54
C GLY A 385 -11.97 -0.83 -29.05
N VAL A 386 -10.99 -0.76 -28.15
CA VAL A 386 -9.58 -0.42 -28.42
C VAL A 386 -8.65 -1.57 -28.03
N ARG A 387 -7.41 -1.55 -28.57
CA ARG A 387 -6.39 -2.56 -28.27
C ARG A 387 -5.52 -2.13 -27.09
N GLU A 388 -4.92 -3.10 -26.42
CA GLU A 388 -4.04 -2.87 -25.26
C GLU A 388 -2.87 -1.93 -25.59
N THR A 389 -2.16 -2.14 -26.71
CA THR A 389 -1.05 -1.27 -27.12
C THR A 389 -1.49 0.18 -27.32
N TRP A 390 -2.63 0.39 -27.97
CA TRP A 390 -3.19 1.73 -28.18
C TRP A 390 -3.52 2.39 -26.84
N PHE A 391 -4.09 1.64 -25.92
CA PHE A 391 -4.51 2.15 -24.62
C PHE A 391 -3.32 2.48 -23.71
N SER A 392 -2.27 1.64 -23.70
CA SER A 392 -1.03 1.97 -22.97
C SER A 392 -0.36 3.24 -23.53
N GLN A 393 -0.42 3.45 -24.85
CA GLN A 393 0.02 4.71 -25.46
C GLN A 393 -0.82 5.90 -25.04
N ALA A 394 -2.14 5.72 -24.91
CA ALA A 394 -3.06 6.76 -24.44
C ALA A 394 -2.81 7.13 -22.97
N GLU A 395 -2.60 6.12 -22.10
CA GLU A 395 -2.24 6.34 -20.69
C GLU A 395 -0.97 7.18 -20.57
N HIS A 396 0.11 6.72 -21.21
CA HIS A 396 1.41 7.39 -21.18
C HIS A 396 1.38 8.78 -21.83
N GLY A 397 0.75 8.88 -23.00
CA GLY A 397 0.63 10.15 -23.72
C GLY A 397 -0.17 11.19 -22.96
N PHE A 398 -1.26 10.78 -22.29
CA PHE A 398 -2.05 11.67 -21.45
C PHE A 398 -1.30 12.10 -20.19
N GLU A 399 -0.56 11.19 -19.55
CA GLU A 399 0.30 11.51 -18.41
C GLU A 399 1.33 12.59 -18.77
N LEU A 400 2.06 12.41 -19.88
CA LEU A 400 3.02 13.41 -20.36
C LEU A 400 2.34 14.74 -20.72
N ALA A 401 1.19 14.70 -21.39
CA ALA A 401 0.43 15.90 -21.72
C ALA A 401 -0.10 16.63 -20.47
N GLN A 402 -0.39 15.91 -19.39
CA GLN A 402 -0.83 16.48 -18.13
C GLN A 402 0.35 17.05 -17.32
N LEU A 403 1.53 16.44 -17.41
CA LEU A 403 2.72 16.88 -16.70
C LEU A 403 3.35 18.13 -17.33
N TYR A 404 3.46 18.16 -18.67
CA TYR A 404 4.14 19.23 -19.42
C TYR A 404 3.18 20.20 -20.12
N GLY A 405 1.87 19.93 -20.09
CA GLY A 405 0.85 20.81 -20.68
C GLY A 405 0.57 22.06 -19.85
N LYS A 406 -0.42 22.85 -20.29
CA LYS A 406 -0.70 24.21 -19.78
C LYS A 406 -0.93 24.26 -18.26
N ASP A 407 -1.55 23.21 -17.73
CA ASP A 407 -1.93 23.11 -16.32
C ASP A 407 -1.02 22.11 -15.55
N GLY A 408 0.12 21.74 -16.14
CA GLY A 408 1.04 20.75 -15.58
C GLY A 408 2.10 21.35 -14.64
N ASP A 409 2.59 20.53 -13.71
CA ASP A 409 3.61 20.92 -12.73
C ASP A 409 4.95 21.27 -13.40
N CYS A 410 5.21 20.72 -14.58
CA CYS A 410 6.39 20.98 -15.42
C CYS A 410 5.99 21.66 -16.74
N CYS A 411 5.05 22.60 -16.69
CA CYS A 411 4.54 23.29 -17.89
C CYS A 411 5.68 23.82 -18.78
N ALA A 412 5.63 23.45 -20.07
CA ALA A 412 6.61 23.87 -21.06
C ALA A 412 5.93 24.48 -22.28
N ASP A 413 6.26 25.72 -22.62
CA ASP A 413 5.61 26.48 -23.70
C ASP A 413 5.65 25.76 -25.05
N GLU A 414 6.76 25.09 -25.38
CA GLU A 414 6.89 24.30 -26.62
C GLU A 414 5.92 23.13 -26.65
N VAL A 415 5.75 22.43 -25.53
CA VAL A 415 4.80 21.33 -25.40
C VAL A 415 3.38 21.86 -25.50
N VAL A 416 3.05 22.94 -24.80
CA VAL A 416 1.73 23.58 -24.85
C VAL A 416 1.37 23.99 -26.29
N ALA A 417 2.30 24.64 -26.99
CA ALA A 417 2.12 25.00 -28.39
C ALA A 417 1.90 23.76 -29.27
N LYS A 418 2.67 22.68 -29.05
CA LYS A 418 2.52 21.44 -29.80
C LYS A 418 1.18 20.75 -29.55
N LEU A 419 0.71 20.70 -28.31
CA LEU A 419 -0.59 20.12 -27.95
C LEU A 419 -1.76 20.90 -28.57
N ALA A 420 -1.62 22.23 -28.72
CA ALA A 420 -2.63 23.08 -29.35
C ALA A 420 -2.55 23.13 -30.89
N GLU A 421 -1.47 22.63 -31.47
CA GLU A 421 -1.18 22.74 -32.91
C GLU A 421 -2.24 22.01 -33.75
N ARG A 422 -2.74 22.70 -34.78
CA ARG A 422 -3.60 22.14 -35.83
C ARG A 422 -2.87 22.24 -37.17
N GLN A 423 -2.75 21.11 -37.85
CA GLN A 423 -2.05 21.02 -39.14
C GLN A 423 -3.02 20.65 -40.26
N ALA A 424 -2.75 21.12 -41.48
CA ALA A 424 -3.54 20.74 -42.66
C ALA A 424 -3.59 19.21 -42.87
N HIS A 425 -2.48 18.54 -42.55
CA HIS A 425 -2.37 17.08 -42.55
C HIS A 425 -1.99 16.60 -41.16
N PRO A 426 -2.93 16.05 -40.37
CA PRO A 426 -2.63 15.58 -39.03
C PRO A 426 -1.60 14.44 -39.09
N LEU A 427 -0.55 14.55 -38.29
CA LEU A 427 0.52 13.54 -38.21
C LEU A 427 0.08 12.28 -37.44
N GLY A 428 -1.00 12.39 -36.68
CA GLY A 428 -1.57 11.31 -35.88
C GLY A 428 -0.86 11.07 -34.55
N GLN A 429 -1.44 10.17 -33.77
CA GLN A 429 -1.07 9.94 -32.36
C GLN A 429 0.38 9.52 -32.14
N GLN A 430 0.96 8.75 -33.07
CA GLN A 430 2.30 8.21 -32.89
C GLN A 430 3.35 9.32 -32.93
N LYS A 431 3.20 10.28 -33.86
CA LYS A 431 4.12 11.41 -33.98
C LYS A 431 4.04 12.36 -32.79
N LEU A 432 2.83 12.58 -32.27
CA LEU A 432 2.66 13.36 -31.04
C LEU A 432 3.33 12.67 -29.84
N LEU A 433 3.14 11.36 -29.70
CA LEU A 433 3.74 10.59 -28.61
C LEU A 433 5.27 10.53 -28.72
N GLU A 434 5.83 10.40 -29.93
CA GLU A 434 7.28 10.48 -30.17
C GLU A 434 7.85 11.81 -29.71
N PHE A 435 7.17 12.93 -30.01
CA PHE A 435 7.55 14.26 -29.55
C PHE A 435 7.50 14.38 -28.01
N LEU A 436 6.43 13.92 -27.37
CA LEU A 436 6.31 14.00 -25.91
C LEU A 436 7.40 13.16 -25.19
N ASN A 437 7.72 12.00 -25.73
CA ASN A 437 8.80 11.16 -25.19
C ASN A 437 10.18 11.80 -25.35
N SER A 438 10.47 12.40 -26.52
CA SER A 438 11.74 13.07 -26.73
C SER A 438 11.89 14.33 -25.88
N TRP A 439 10.77 15.01 -25.56
CA TRP A 439 10.75 16.07 -24.56
C TRP A 439 11.14 15.57 -23.18
N ALA A 440 10.41 14.58 -22.64
CA ALA A 440 10.67 14.02 -21.32
C ALA A 440 12.11 13.50 -21.16
N ALA A 441 12.66 12.88 -22.21
CA ALA A 441 14.04 12.40 -22.20
C ALA A 441 15.10 13.53 -22.15
N ARG A 442 14.80 14.72 -22.69
CA ARG A 442 15.69 15.89 -22.63
C ARG A 442 15.69 16.53 -21.25
N GLU A 443 14.52 16.68 -20.65
CA GLU A 443 14.37 17.24 -19.29
C GLU A 443 15.13 16.39 -18.27
N HIS A 444 14.96 15.07 -18.30
CA HIS A 444 15.69 14.15 -17.40
C HIS A 444 17.20 14.12 -17.62
N ALA A 445 17.72 14.66 -18.72
CA ALA A 445 19.16 14.75 -18.96
C ALA A 445 19.78 16.07 -18.47
N GLN A 446 18.95 17.04 -18.07
CA GLN A 446 19.40 18.34 -17.56
C GLN A 446 19.40 18.41 -16.02
N GLU A 447 18.67 17.51 -15.36
CA GLU A 447 18.79 17.20 -13.93
C GLU A 447 20.03 16.33 -13.65
#